data_AF-A0A2E6ZJI8-F1
#
_entry.id   AF-A0A2E6ZJI8-F1
#
_cell.length_a   1.000
_cell.length_b   1.000
_cell.length_c   1.000
_cell.angle_alpha   90.00
_cell.angle_beta   90.00
_cell.angle_gamma   90.00
#
_symmetry.space_group_name_H-M   'P 1'
#
loop_
_entity.id
_entity.type
_entity.pdbx_description
1 polymer ?
#
loop_
_entity_poly.entity_id
_entity_poly.type
_entity_poly.pdbx_seq_one_letter_code
_entity_poly.pdbx_strand_id
1 'polypeptide(L)'
;MIKRNLISIISLIIFVNMPNIALSATQINEISIKANLFLDSLNESQVSNVKIPLDSIERSQWTNLPNIMMQPASLLIKDMNQKSRKALHRLMRATLSSQGYSKI
;
A
#
# COMPACT_ATOMS: atom_id res chain seq x y z
N MET A 1 -6.01 -14.21 46.46
CA MET A 1 -4.71 -13.72 45.96
C MET A 1 -4.55 -13.89 44.44
N ILE A 2 -4.97 -15.01 43.85
CA ILE A 2 -4.82 -15.33 42.41
C ILE A 2 -5.55 -14.35 41.47
N LYS A 3 -6.77 -13.90 41.80
CA LYS A 3 -7.54 -12.96 40.96
C LYS A 3 -6.92 -11.56 40.84
N ARG A 4 -6.20 -11.09 41.88
CA ARG A 4 -5.57 -9.76 41.90
C ARG A 4 -4.33 -9.71 41.00
N ASN A 5 -3.56 -10.80 40.97
CA ASN A 5 -2.41 -10.94 40.09
C ASN A 5 -2.83 -11.08 38.63
N LEU A 6 -3.95 -11.76 38.36
CA LEU A 6 -4.50 -11.90 37.00
C LEU A 6 -4.91 -10.54 36.40
N ILE A 7 -5.54 -9.67 37.19
CA ILE A 7 -5.94 -8.32 36.74
C ILE A 7 -4.71 -7.45 36.44
N SER A 8 -3.67 -7.47 37.29
CA SER A 8 -2.43 -6.74 37.01
C SER A 8 -1.75 -7.22 35.73
N ILE A 9 -1.69 -8.54 35.49
CA ILE A 9 -1.08 -9.11 34.29
C ILE A 9 -1.85 -8.68 33.03
N ILE A 10 -3.19 -8.72 33.06
CA ILE A 10 -4.03 -8.26 31.94
C ILE A 10 -3.81 -6.77 31.69
N SER A 11 -3.74 -5.94 32.73
CA SER A 11 -3.49 -4.49 32.58
C SER A 11 -2.12 -4.20 31.96
N LEU A 12 -1.10 -4.97 32.33
CA LEU A 12 0.25 -4.83 31.80
C LEU A 12 0.32 -5.23 30.32
N ILE A 13 -0.38 -6.30 29.93
CA ILE A 13 -0.48 -6.74 28.54
C ILE A 13 -1.19 -5.67 27.70
N ILE A 14 -2.29 -5.07 28.20
CA ILE A 14 -3.00 -4.00 27.49
C ILE A 14 -2.11 -2.77 27.33
N PHE A 15 -1.41 -2.36 28.40
CA PHE A 15 -0.54 -1.18 28.38
C PHE A 15 0.64 -1.33 27.41
N VAL A 16 1.28 -2.51 27.36
CA VAL A 16 2.40 -2.79 26.46
C VAL A 16 1.98 -2.82 24.99
N ASN A 17 0.75 -3.25 24.68
CA ASN A 17 0.28 -3.36 23.29
C ASN A 17 -0.38 -2.08 22.74
N MET A 18 -0.83 -1.17 23.61
CA MET A 18 -1.46 0.10 23.20
C MET A 18 -0.63 0.98 22.23
N PRO A 19 0.69 1.17 22.40
CA PRO A 19 1.47 2.00 21.46
C PRO A 19 1.56 1.42 20.05
N ASN A 20 1.51 0.10 19.89
CA ASN A 20 1.58 -0.56 18.58
C ASN A 20 0.32 -0.31 17.74
N ILE A 21 -0.85 -0.22 18.39
CA ILE A 21 -2.13 0.06 17.71
C ILE A 21 -2.14 1.49 17.16
N ALA A 22 -1.65 2.46 17.94
CA ALA A 22 -1.57 3.85 17.52
C ALA A 22 -0.59 4.05 16.34
N LEU A 23 0.59 3.41 16.37
CA LEU A 23 1.53 3.45 15.26
C LEU A 23 0.93 2.90 13.95
N SER A 24 0.27 1.74 14.02
CA SER A 24 -0.36 1.12 12.85
C SER A 24 -1.42 2.02 12.20
N ALA A 25 -2.25 2.68 13.02
CA ALA A 25 -3.25 3.61 12.52
C ALA A 25 -2.63 4.82 11.78
N THR A 26 -1.50 5.35 12.27
CA THR A 26 -0.80 6.45 11.58
C THR A 26 -0.20 6.02 10.23
N GLN A 27 0.33 4.80 10.16
CA GLN A 27 0.91 4.26 8.93
C GLN A 27 -0.15 3.98 7.86
N ILE A 28 -1.30 3.42 8.24
CA ILE A 28 -2.43 3.19 7.33
C ILE A 28 -2.88 4.53 6.73
N ASN A 29 -3.03 5.56 7.56
CA ASN A 29 -3.41 6.89 7.10
C ASN A 29 -2.37 7.48 6.13
N GLU A 30 -1.08 7.34 6.42
CA GLU A 30 -0.02 7.79 5.50
C GLU A 30 -0.11 7.10 4.15
N ILE A 31 -0.27 5.77 4.14
CA ILE A 31 -0.44 4.98 2.91
C ILE A 31 -1.64 5.47 2.11
N SER A 32 -2.81 5.65 2.75
CA SER A 32 -4.02 6.16 2.10
C SER A 32 -3.80 7.55 1.49
N ILE A 33 -3.15 8.46 2.20
CA ILE A 33 -2.83 9.80 1.69
C ILE A 33 -1.90 9.70 0.47
N LYS A 34 -0.82 8.91 0.54
CA LYS A 34 0.11 8.76 -0.60
C LYS A 34 -0.56 8.06 -1.79
N ALA A 35 -1.49 7.13 -1.54
CA ALA A 35 -2.22 6.44 -2.59
C ALA A 35 -3.13 7.41 -3.35
N ASN A 36 -3.89 8.27 -2.63
CA ASN A 36 -4.71 9.30 -3.25
C ASN A 36 -3.86 10.30 -4.04
N LEU A 37 -2.75 10.78 -3.48
CA LEU A 37 -1.82 11.67 -4.19
C LEU A 37 -1.22 11.03 -5.45
N PHE A 38 -1.02 9.71 -5.47
CA PHE A 38 -0.63 8.99 -6.66
C PHE A 38 -1.76 8.97 -7.69
N LEU A 39 -2.99 8.63 -7.30
CA LEU A 39 -4.14 8.63 -8.21
C LEU A 39 -4.39 10.03 -8.80
N ASP A 40 -4.30 11.09 -8.00
CA ASP A 40 -4.44 12.49 -8.44
C ASP A 40 -3.32 12.97 -9.37
N SER A 41 -2.21 12.22 -9.42
CA SER A 41 -1.09 12.53 -10.32
C SER A 41 -1.27 11.94 -11.72
N LEU A 42 -2.24 11.05 -11.91
CA LEU A 42 -2.53 10.38 -13.17
C LEU A 42 -3.53 11.20 -14.01
N ASN A 43 -3.46 11.05 -15.33
CA ASN A 43 -4.52 11.55 -16.21
C ASN A 43 -5.72 10.60 -16.24
N GLU A 44 -6.86 11.03 -16.79
CA GLU A 44 -8.11 10.24 -16.78
C GLU A 44 -7.95 8.85 -17.40
N SER A 45 -7.26 8.75 -18.55
CA SER A 45 -6.99 7.46 -19.22
C SER A 45 -6.07 6.54 -18.38
N GLN A 46 -5.14 7.11 -17.64
CA GLN A 46 -4.29 6.34 -16.72
C GLN A 46 -5.06 5.91 -15.48
N VAL A 47 -5.97 6.74 -14.97
CA VAL A 47 -6.84 6.41 -13.83
C VAL A 47 -7.76 5.23 -14.16
N SER A 48 -8.34 5.18 -15.37
CA SER A 48 -9.17 4.05 -15.79
C SER A 48 -8.38 2.74 -15.83
N ASN A 49 -7.08 2.78 -16.17
CA ASN A 49 -6.24 1.59 -16.22
C ASN A 49 -5.81 1.05 -14.85
N VAL A 50 -5.93 1.84 -13.78
CA VAL A 50 -5.52 1.42 -12.42
C VAL A 50 -6.69 1.20 -11.48
N LYS A 51 -7.86 1.79 -11.75
CA LYS A 51 -9.09 1.59 -10.96
C LYS A 51 -9.86 0.37 -11.48
N ILE A 52 -9.37 -0.82 -11.13
CA ILE A 52 -10.00 -2.09 -11.49
C ILE A 52 -10.91 -2.56 -10.34
N PRO A 53 -12.22 -2.74 -10.56
CA PRO A 53 -13.15 -3.28 -9.55
C PRO A 53 -12.70 -4.63 -9.00
N LEU A 54 -12.98 -4.92 -7.73
CA LEU A 54 -12.52 -6.15 -7.07
C LEU A 54 -13.12 -7.43 -7.67
N ASP A 55 -14.31 -7.32 -8.24
CA ASP A 55 -15.10 -8.36 -8.90
C ASP A 55 -14.86 -8.42 -10.42
N SER A 56 -13.98 -7.57 -10.97
CA SER A 56 -13.71 -7.56 -12.40
C SER A 56 -12.90 -8.78 -12.84
N ILE A 57 -13.26 -9.33 -14.01
CA ILE A 57 -12.54 -10.45 -14.61
C ILE A 57 -11.12 -10.07 -15.07
N GLU A 58 -10.85 -8.78 -15.31
CA GLU A 58 -9.55 -8.27 -15.76
C GLU A 58 -8.44 -8.57 -14.74
N ARG A 59 -8.78 -8.67 -13.44
CA ARG A 59 -7.84 -9.06 -12.39
C ARG A 59 -7.26 -10.46 -12.61
N SER A 60 -8.00 -11.35 -13.26
CA SER A 60 -7.53 -12.69 -13.63
C SER A 60 -6.54 -12.70 -14.80
N GLN A 61 -6.42 -11.59 -15.53
CA GLN A 61 -5.51 -11.45 -16.67
C GLN A 61 -4.11 -10.98 -16.26
N TRP A 62 -3.83 -10.88 -14.96
CA TRP A 62 -2.50 -10.56 -14.49
C TRP A 62 -1.51 -11.66 -14.92
N THR A 63 -0.38 -11.24 -15.47
CA THR A 63 0.65 -12.12 -16.00
C THR A 63 2.03 -11.66 -15.54
N ASN A 64 2.95 -12.59 -15.34
CA ASN A 64 4.37 -12.31 -15.13
C ASN A 64 5.19 -12.49 -16.41
N LEU A 65 4.54 -12.71 -17.55
CA LEU A 65 5.22 -12.90 -18.82
C LEU A 65 5.90 -11.59 -19.26
N PRO A 66 7.03 -11.67 -19.98
CA PRO A 66 7.64 -10.49 -20.57
C PRO A 66 6.63 -9.69 -21.41
N ASN A 67 6.72 -8.36 -21.35
CA ASN A 67 5.82 -7.46 -22.10
C ASN A 67 5.79 -7.71 -23.62
N ILE A 68 6.84 -8.34 -24.18
CA ILE A 68 6.92 -8.73 -25.60
C ILE A 68 5.97 -9.89 -25.90
N MET A 69 5.72 -10.77 -24.93
CA MET A 69 4.85 -11.94 -25.07
C MET A 69 3.40 -11.61 -24.74
N MET A 70 3.15 -10.75 -23.76
CA MET A 70 1.82 -10.30 -23.37
C MET A 70 1.89 -8.92 -22.76
N GLN A 71 1.14 -7.96 -23.33
CA GLN A 71 1.07 -6.62 -22.76
C GLN A 71 0.09 -6.63 -21.57
N PRO A 72 0.51 -6.20 -20.37
CA PRO A 72 -0.38 -6.17 -19.22
C PRO A 72 -1.47 -5.12 -19.39
N ALA A 73 -2.68 -5.42 -18.90
CA ALA A 73 -3.81 -4.50 -18.88
C ALA A 73 -3.67 -3.34 -17.87
N SER A 74 -2.46 -3.11 -17.33
CA SER A 74 -2.18 -2.15 -16.27
C SER A 74 -1.28 -1.01 -16.74
N LEU A 75 -1.24 0.06 -15.93
CA LEU A 75 -0.37 1.21 -16.20
C LEU A 75 1.11 0.88 -15.96
N LEU A 76 1.91 0.90 -17.02
CA LEU A 76 3.36 0.73 -16.91
C LEU A 76 4.04 2.02 -16.43
N ILE A 77 5.09 1.87 -15.62
CA ILE A 77 5.86 3.01 -15.08
C ILE A 77 6.49 3.85 -16.20
N LYS A 78 6.89 3.23 -17.32
CA LYS A 78 7.47 3.94 -18.49
C LYS A 78 6.48 4.94 -19.11
N ASP A 79 5.18 4.68 -18.99
CA ASP A 79 4.12 5.49 -19.59
C ASP A 79 3.64 6.61 -18.64
N MET A 80 4.16 6.65 -17.40
CA MET A 80 3.91 7.72 -16.45
C MET A 80 4.78 8.95 -16.75
N ASN A 81 4.31 10.16 -16.46
CA ASN A 81 5.16 11.36 -16.48
C ASN A 81 6.01 11.45 -15.19
N GLN A 82 6.91 12.44 -15.12
CA GLN A 82 7.80 12.60 -13.96
C GLN A 82 7.05 12.87 -12.65
N LYS A 83 5.94 13.62 -12.69
CA LYS A 83 5.11 13.92 -11.51
C LYS A 83 4.53 12.63 -10.95
N SER A 84 3.94 11.80 -11.80
CA SER A 84 3.31 10.54 -11.38
C SER A 84 4.33 9.52 -10.89
N ARG A 85 5.50 9.40 -11.55
CA ARG A 85 6.60 8.55 -11.06
C ARG A 85 7.06 8.96 -9.66
N LYS A 86 7.23 10.26 -9.41
CA LYS A 86 7.59 10.76 -8.06
C LYS A 86 6.51 10.43 -7.02
N ALA A 87 5.23 10.53 -7.39
CA ALA A 87 4.12 10.16 -6.50
C ALA A 87 4.11 8.65 -6.20
N LEU A 88 4.34 7.81 -7.22
CA LEU A 88 4.48 6.35 -7.06
C LEU A 88 5.61 5.99 -6.09
N HIS A 89 6.80 6.59 -6.23
CA HIS A 89 7.91 6.34 -5.30
C HIS A 89 7.60 6.75 -3.86
N ARG A 90 6.83 7.83 -3.66
CA ARG A 90 6.38 8.24 -2.32
C ARG A 90 5.40 7.23 -1.73
N LEU A 91 4.49 6.70 -2.53
CA LEU A 91 3.60 5.61 -2.11
C LEU A 91 4.41 4.35 -1.75
N MET A 92 5.33 3.92 -2.61
CA MET A 92 6.18 2.75 -2.36
C MET A 92 7.00 2.88 -1.07
N ARG A 93 7.49 4.09 -0.74
CA ARG A 93 8.22 4.33 0.51
C ARG A 93 7.32 4.28 1.75
N ALA A 94 6.04 4.63 1.63
CA ALA A 94 5.09 4.52 2.73
C ALA A 94 4.61 3.08 2.96
N THR A 95 4.59 2.25 1.90
CA THR A 95 4.09 0.87 1.97
C THR A 95 5.19 -0.16 2.25
N LEU A 96 6.39 0.02 1.69
CA LEU A 96 7.50 -0.91 1.83
C LEU A 96 8.42 -0.52 2.98
N SER A 97 9.10 -1.51 3.57
CA SER A 97 10.23 -1.24 4.45
C SER A 97 11.36 -0.54 3.67
N SER A 98 12.29 0.11 4.37
CA SER A 98 13.45 0.76 3.73
C SER A 98 14.27 -0.21 2.87
N GLN A 99 14.42 -1.47 3.33
CA GLN A 99 15.09 -2.53 2.56
C GLN A 99 14.27 -3.01 1.37
N GLY A 100 12.93 -3.06 1.50
CA GLY A 100 12.05 -3.39 0.38
C GLY A 100 12.13 -2.34 -0.72
N TYR A 101 12.09 -1.06 -0.34
CA TYR A 101 12.20 0.06 -1.27
C TYR A 101 13.55 0.11 -1.99
N SER A 102 14.65 -0.24 -1.34
CA SER A 102 15.99 -0.19 -1.97
C SER A 102 16.23 -1.23 -3.05
N LYS A 103 15.33 -2.22 -3.22
CA LYS A 103 15.41 -3.26 -4.25
C LYS A 103 14.62 -2.92 -5.53
N ILE A 104 13.86 -1.82 -5.48
CA ILE A 104 13.09 -1.28 -6.61
C ILE A 104 13.99 -0.31 -7.38
#